data_AF-A0A9D4CPW5-F1
#
_entry.id   AF-A0A9D4CPW5-F1
#
_cell.length_a   1.000
_cell.length_b   1.000
_cell.length_c   1.000
_cell.angle_alpha   90.00
_cell.angle_beta   90.00
_cell.angle_gamma   90.00
#
_symmetry.space_group_name_H-M   'P 1'
#
loop_
_entity.id
_entity.type
_entity.pdbx_description
1 polymer ?
#
loop_
_entity_poly.entity_id
_entity_poly.type
_entity_poly.pdbx_seq_one_letter_code
_entity_poly.pdbx_strand_id
1 'polypeptide(L)'
;MNMQRIILHKFQKKLDKSEANVISIKSVKKESYAGPNTCKWINEFSLVWEICRQSLEQYACPSEFGLLTVPQGFCTRQINDDMPMSVLLPSTTGPGLCSYIMLDFFFRKQNDFLDNYMRESGRRRDTMQSIKPMAVTSAHLISYDHENDLMPLILANCHYSFEMGVGTKIEYDFIGMERQLIDRLLYSKSRIYIHQYLEVLQTF
;
A
#
# COMPACT_ATOMS: atom_id res chain seq x y z
N MET A 1 -0.58 5.06 5.66
CA MET A 1 -0.29 5.27 7.10
C MET A 1 -0.28 6.76 7.50
N ASN A 2 0.42 7.67 6.82
CA ASN A 2 0.47 9.09 7.21
C ASN A 2 -0.89 9.77 7.26
N MET A 3 -1.74 9.55 6.24
CA MET A 3 -3.11 10.06 6.19
C MET A 3 -3.92 9.65 7.42
N GLN A 4 -3.97 8.34 7.70
CA GLN A 4 -4.68 7.80 8.85
C GLN A 4 -4.16 8.40 10.14
N ARG A 5 -2.84 8.37 10.39
CA ARG A 5 -2.22 8.98 11.59
C ARG A 5 -2.60 10.45 11.77
N ILE A 6 -2.68 11.21 10.69
CA ILE A 6 -3.05 12.63 10.74
C ILE A 6 -4.53 12.79 11.04
N ILE A 7 -5.41 11.96 10.46
CA ILE A 7 -6.83 11.93 10.84
C ILE A 7 -6.96 11.56 12.33
N LEU A 8 -6.33 10.47 12.79
CA LEU A 8 -6.30 10.07 14.21
C LEU A 8 -5.87 11.19 15.14
N HIS A 9 -4.76 11.85 14.79
CA HIS A 9 -4.15 12.88 15.62
C HIS A 9 -4.96 14.19 15.60
N LYS A 10 -5.63 14.51 14.49
CA LYS A 10 -6.44 15.74 14.37
C LYS A 10 -7.77 15.64 15.09
N PHE A 11 -8.38 14.45 15.14
CA PHE A 11 -9.61 14.17 15.89
C PHE A 11 -9.34 13.73 17.36
N GLN A 12 -8.39 14.37 18.07
CA GLN A 12 -7.80 13.89 19.35
C GLN A 12 -8.74 13.17 20.35
N LYS A 13 -8.22 12.05 20.87
CA LYS A 13 -8.55 11.21 22.06
C LYS A 13 -9.94 10.61 22.26
N LYS A 14 -11.02 11.05 21.61
CA LYS A 14 -12.30 10.31 21.65
C LYS A 14 -13.09 10.45 20.34
N LEU A 15 -12.45 10.31 19.19
CA LEU A 15 -13.19 9.85 18.03
C LEU A 15 -13.60 8.40 18.31
N ASP A 16 -14.77 8.25 18.91
CA ASP A 16 -15.44 6.96 19.08
C ASP A 16 -15.79 6.44 17.68
N LYS A 17 -15.67 5.13 17.48
CA LYS A 17 -16.16 4.44 16.30
C LYS A 17 -17.58 4.86 15.88
N SER A 18 -18.46 5.18 16.83
CA SER A 18 -19.79 5.71 16.59
C SER A 18 -19.75 7.07 15.88
N GLU A 19 -18.88 7.98 16.31
CA GLU A 19 -18.68 9.30 15.72
C GLU A 19 -18.06 9.18 14.32
N ALA A 20 -17.06 8.30 14.15
CA ALA A 20 -16.46 8.02 12.85
C ALA A 20 -17.45 7.41 11.83
N ASN A 21 -18.51 6.75 12.30
CA ASN A 21 -19.57 6.22 11.45
C ASN A 21 -20.61 7.28 11.04
N VAL A 22 -20.66 8.43 11.71
CA VAL A 22 -21.60 9.52 11.42
C VAL A 22 -20.95 10.59 10.56
N ILE A 23 -19.67 10.90 10.80
CA ILE A 23 -18.96 11.92 10.04
C ILE A 23 -18.69 11.43 8.61
N SER A 24 -19.24 12.13 7.62
CA SER A 24 -18.99 11.85 6.20
C SER A 24 -17.59 12.27 5.76
N ILE A 25 -17.05 11.60 4.73
CA ILE A 25 -15.79 12.00 4.09
C ILE A 25 -15.87 13.44 3.56
N LYS A 26 -17.03 13.86 3.06
CA LYS A 26 -17.31 15.24 2.65
C LYS A 26 -17.07 16.25 3.76
N SER A 27 -17.52 15.93 4.97
CA SER A 27 -17.32 16.77 6.16
C SER A 27 -15.83 16.87 6.49
N VAL A 28 -15.11 15.74 6.48
CA VAL A 28 -13.66 15.70 6.73
C VAL A 28 -12.88 16.52 5.70
N LYS A 29 -13.30 16.51 4.42
CA LYS A 29 -12.69 17.32 3.36
C LYS A 29 -12.96 18.82 3.48
N LYS A 30 -14.17 19.19 3.95
CA LYS A 30 -14.61 20.58 4.08
C LYS A 30 -14.07 21.27 5.34
N GLU A 31 -13.75 20.50 6.36
CA GLU A 31 -13.30 21.04 7.63
C GLU A 31 -12.02 21.86 7.43
N SER A 32 -12.07 23.15 7.76
CA SER A 32 -11.00 24.12 7.50
C SER A 32 -9.65 23.78 8.19
N TYR A 33 -9.65 22.81 9.10
CA TYR A 33 -8.47 22.28 9.80
C TYR A 33 -7.83 21.06 9.11
N ALA A 34 -8.50 20.51 8.09
CA ALA A 34 -7.93 19.51 7.18
C ALA A 34 -6.93 20.22 6.26
N GLY A 35 -5.71 20.45 6.78
CA GLY A 35 -4.61 21.05 6.02
C GLY A 35 -4.49 20.51 4.59
N PRO A 36 -3.85 21.26 3.68
CA PRO A 36 -4.05 21.16 2.21
C PRO A 36 -3.85 19.75 1.62
N ASN A 37 -3.07 18.89 2.29
CA ASN A 37 -2.78 17.54 1.83
C ASN A 37 -3.82 16.48 2.23
N THR A 38 -4.75 16.75 3.17
CA THR A 38 -5.74 15.76 3.61
C THR A 38 -6.66 15.33 2.47
N CYS A 39 -7.21 16.28 1.72
CA CYS A 39 -8.08 15.99 0.57
C CYS A 39 -7.34 15.16 -0.49
N LYS A 40 -6.08 15.51 -0.77
CA LYS A 40 -5.22 14.76 -1.68
C LYS A 40 -5.07 13.30 -1.23
N TRP A 41 -4.73 13.07 0.04
CA TRP A 41 -4.54 11.70 0.54
C TRP A 41 -5.83 10.88 0.59
N ILE A 42 -6.98 11.50 0.87
CA ILE A 42 -8.27 10.80 0.82
C ILE A 42 -8.57 10.38 -0.62
N ASN A 43 -8.33 11.25 -1.60
CA ASN A 43 -8.53 10.92 -3.00
C ASN A 43 -7.57 9.82 -3.47
N GLU A 44 -6.30 9.88 -3.07
CA GLU A 44 -5.32 8.81 -3.32
C GLU A 44 -5.77 7.49 -2.69
N PHE A 45 -6.28 7.51 -1.46
CA PHE A 45 -6.82 6.32 -0.80
C PHE A 45 -8.01 5.74 -1.57
N SER A 46 -8.97 6.58 -1.99
CA SER A 46 -10.12 6.14 -2.80
C SER A 46 -9.69 5.55 -4.14
N LEU A 47 -8.67 6.12 -4.79
CA LEU A 47 -8.11 5.59 -6.02
C LEU A 47 -7.45 4.23 -5.80
N VAL A 48 -6.64 4.11 -4.75
CA VAL A 48 -5.98 2.85 -4.39
C VAL A 48 -7.02 1.77 -4.08
N TRP A 49 -8.09 2.10 -3.35
CA TRP A 49 -9.21 1.20 -3.13
C TRP A 49 -9.86 0.74 -4.44
N GLU A 50 -10.16 1.67 -5.34
CA GLU A 50 -10.76 1.35 -6.64
C GLU A 50 -9.91 0.35 -7.44
N ILE A 51 -8.59 0.51 -7.39
CA ILE A 51 -7.63 -0.38 -8.06
C ILE A 51 -7.61 -1.78 -7.43
N CYS A 52 -7.67 -1.90 -6.10
CA CYS A 52 -7.45 -3.18 -5.42
C CYS A 52 -8.73 -3.90 -4.95
N ARG A 53 -9.89 -3.26 -4.91
CA ARG A 53 -11.12 -3.82 -4.29
C ARG A 53 -11.55 -5.19 -4.81
N GLN A 54 -11.34 -5.48 -6.10
CA GLN A 54 -11.65 -6.80 -6.68
C GLN A 54 -10.68 -7.88 -6.18
N SER A 55 -9.40 -7.54 -6.04
CA SER A 55 -8.41 -8.44 -5.41
C SER A 55 -8.73 -8.67 -3.93
N LEU A 56 -9.27 -7.66 -3.25
CA LEU A 56 -9.64 -7.73 -1.84
C LEU A 56 -10.91 -8.55 -1.58
N GLU A 57 -11.80 -8.69 -2.56
CA GLU A 57 -13.03 -9.48 -2.43
C GLU A 57 -12.74 -10.96 -2.12
N GLN A 58 -11.68 -11.49 -2.72
CA GLN A 58 -11.24 -12.89 -2.54
C GLN A 58 -10.19 -13.04 -1.44
N TYR A 59 -9.83 -11.95 -0.77
CA TYR A 59 -8.74 -11.92 0.20
C TYR A 59 -9.27 -12.12 1.62
N ALA A 60 -8.73 -13.14 2.30
CA ALA A 60 -8.99 -13.41 3.71
C ALA A 60 -7.80 -12.98 4.57
N CYS A 61 -8.03 -12.04 5.46
CA CYS A 61 -7.04 -11.51 6.39
C CYS A 61 -7.07 -12.28 7.72
N PRO A 62 -5.98 -12.96 8.13
CA PRO A 62 -5.90 -13.59 9.44
C PRO A 62 -5.89 -12.55 10.58
N SER A 63 -6.75 -12.75 11.57
CA SER A 63 -6.80 -11.97 12.81
C SER A 63 -6.95 -12.87 14.04
N GLU A 64 -6.81 -12.29 15.23
CA GLU A 64 -7.06 -12.99 16.50
C GLU A 64 -8.50 -13.53 16.61
N PHE A 65 -9.44 -12.90 15.92
CA PHE A 65 -10.86 -13.27 15.90
C PHE A 65 -11.23 -14.19 14.73
N GLY A 66 -10.23 -14.73 14.02
CA GLY A 66 -10.42 -15.58 12.83
C GLY A 66 -10.12 -14.84 11.52
N LEU A 67 -10.70 -15.32 10.43
CA LEU A 67 -10.50 -14.75 9.09
C LEU A 67 -11.46 -13.58 8.85
N LEU A 68 -10.89 -12.40 8.61
CA LEU A 68 -11.63 -11.20 8.24
C LEU A 68 -11.66 -11.06 6.71
N THR A 69 -12.83 -10.73 6.18
CA THR A 69 -13.04 -10.46 4.75
C THR A 69 -13.73 -9.12 4.58
N VAL A 70 -13.48 -8.43 3.46
CA VAL A 70 -14.25 -7.22 3.13
C VAL A 70 -15.68 -7.64 2.79
N PRO A 71 -16.72 -7.06 3.41
CA PRO A 71 -18.09 -7.35 3.01
C PRO A 71 -18.34 -6.96 1.55
N GLN A 72 -19.03 -7.80 0.77
CA GLN A 72 -19.28 -7.59 -0.67
C GLN A 72 -19.89 -6.21 -1.00
N GLY A 73 -20.71 -5.66 -0.10
CA GLY A 73 -21.29 -4.32 -0.27
C GLY A 73 -20.26 -3.19 -0.36
N PHE A 74 -19.06 -3.36 0.20
CA PHE A 74 -17.96 -2.40 0.08
C PHE A 74 -17.10 -2.67 -1.16
N CYS A 75 -16.87 -3.92 -1.55
CA CYS A 75 -16.09 -4.25 -2.75
C CYS A 75 -16.76 -3.82 -4.07
N THR A 76 -18.08 -3.70 -4.08
CA THR A 76 -18.87 -3.33 -5.27
C THR A 76 -19.03 -1.83 -5.48
N ARG A 77 -18.53 -0.99 -4.55
CA ARG A 77 -18.72 0.46 -4.57
C ARG A 77 -17.38 1.19 -4.47
N GLN A 78 -17.32 2.35 -5.11
CA GLN A 78 -16.19 3.27 -4.94
C GLN A 78 -16.35 4.02 -3.61
N ILE A 79 -15.23 4.26 -2.92
CA ILE A 79 -15.23 5.15 -1.75
C ILE A 79 -15.45 6.58 -2.22
N ASN A 80 -16.59 7.15 -1.83
CA ASN A 80 -17.03 8.49 -2.21
C ASN A 80 -17.26 9.38 -0.99
N ASP A 81 -17.57 10.66 -1.24
CA ASP A 81 -17.67 11.69 -0.22
C ASP A 81 -18.83 11.46 0.78
N ASP A 82 -19.85 10.69 0.41
CA ASP A 82 -21.02 10.43 1.25
C ASP A 82 -20.82 9.24 2.21
N MET A 83 -19.73 8.47 2.04
CA MET A 83 -19.39 7.38 2.95
C MET A 83 -18.89 7.90 4.31
N PRO A 84 -19.05 7.11 5.39
CA PRO A 84 -18.51 7.47 6.69
C PRO A 84 -16.98 7.46 6.68
N MET A 85 -16.38 8.36 7.43
CA MET A 85 -14.93 8.46 7.56
C MET A 85 -14.31 7.19 8.17
N SER A 86 -15.09 6.38 8.89
CA SER A 86 -14.65 5.09 9.41
C SER A 86 -14.13 4.14 8.34
N VAL A 87 -14.54 4.27 7.07
CA VAL A 87 -13.97 3.50 5.95
C VAL A 87 -12.45 3.76 5.78
N LEU A 88 -12.01 4.99 6.04
CA LEU A 88 -10.61 5.41 5.91
C LEU A 88 -9.74 4.92 7.09
N LEU A 89 -10.38 4.57 8.21
CA LEU A 89 -9.74 4.27 9.48
C LEU A 89 -9.72 2.76 9.76
N PRO A 90 -8.54 2.16 9.96
CA PRO A 90 -8.42 0.72 10.09
C PRO A 90 -9.12 0.23 11.36
N SER A 91 -10.08 -0.70 11.21
CA SER A 91 -10.76 -1.39 12.30
C SER A 91 -11.07 -2.83 11.89
N THR A 92 -11.15 -3.73 12.86
CA THR A 92 -11.48 -5.15 12.64
C THR A 92 -12.98 -5.39 12.40
N THR A 93 -13.79 -4.33 12.44
CA THR A 93 -15.25 -4.44 12.36
C THR A 93 -15.86 -3.22 11.66
N GLY A 94 -17.03 -3.40 11.06
CA GLY A 94 -17.75 -2.33 10.36
C GLY A 94 -17.00 -1.82 9.12
N PRO A 95 -17.22 -0.55 8.70
CA PRO A 95 -16.64 -0.01 7.47
C PRO A 95 -15.10 0.07 7.49
N GLY A 96 -14.49 0.15 8.68
CA GLY A 96 -13.03 0.16 8.85
C GLY A 96 -12.31 -1.12 8.45
N LEU A 97 -13.05 -2.21 8.19
CA LEU A 97 -12.50 -3.42 7.56
C LEU A 97 -11.88 -3.12 6.21
N CYS A 98 -12.39 -2.13 5.46
CA CYS A 98 -11.87 -1.75 4.15
C CYS A 98 -10.41 -1.32 4.25
N SER A 99 -10.11 -0.33 5.09
CA SER A 99 -8.76 0.17 5.31
C SER A 99 -7.86 -0.84 6.03
N TYR A 100 -8.42 -1.60 6.98
CA TYR A 100 -7.68 -2.62 7.70
C TYR A 100 -7.16 -3.72 6.78
N ILE A 101 -8.07 -4.34 6.01
CA ILE A 101 -7.74 -5.45 5.11
C ILE A 101 -6.86 -4.97 3.96
N MET A 102 -7.11 -3.77 3.43
CA MET A 102 -6.27 -3.19 2.38
C MET A 102 -4.81 -2.98 2.84
N LEU A 103 -4.60 -2.55 4.09
CA LEU A 103 -3.25 -2.38 4.62
C LEU A 103 -2.54 -3.71 4.87
N ASP A 104 -3.24 -4.70 5.44
CA ASP A 104 -2.70 -6.06 5.58
C ASP A 104 -2.32 -6.64 4.20
N PHE A 105 -3.19 -6.49 3.20
CA PHE A 105 -2.93 -6.92 1.83
C PHE A 105 -1.64 -6.30 1.27
N PHE A 106 -1.45 -4.97 1.38
CA PHE A 106 -0.23 -4.32 0.88
C PHE A 106 1.02 -4.74 1.64
N PHE A 107 0.95 -4.87 2.97
CA PHE A 107 2.08 -5.32 3.76
C PHE A 107 2.48 -6.76 3.42
N ARG A 108 1.51 -7.65 3.19
CA ARG A 108 1.80 -9.01 2.74
C ARG A 108 2.38 -9.04 1.34
N LYS A 109 1.82 -8.30 0.39
CA LYS A 109 2.37 -8.23 -0.98
C LYS A 109 3.83 -7.76 -0.98
N GLN A 110 4.16 -6.74 -0.20
CA GLN A 110 5.55 -6.31 -0.06
C GLN A 110 6.42 -7.40 0.59
N ASN A 111 5.96 -7.99 1.70
CA ASN A 111 6.72 -9.02 2.40
C ASN A 111 6.96 -10.25 1.53
N ASP A 112 5.94 -10.72 0.81
CA ASP A 112 6.02 -11.86 -0.10
C ASP A 112 7.01 -11.58 -1.24
N PHE A 113 6.98 -10.35 -1.80
CA PHE A 113 7.94 -9.94 -2.82
C PHE A 113 9.38 -9.97 -2.28
N LEU A 114 9.61 -9.39 -1.10
CA LEU A 114 10.94 -9.37 -0.48
C LEU A 114 11.41 -10.78 -0.08
N ASP A 115 10.52 -11.62 0.46
CA ASP A 115 10.83 -13.00 0.83
C ASP A 115 11.21 -13.85 -0.42
N ASN A 116 10.52 -13.65 -1.55
CA ASN A 116 10.88 -14.28 -2.81
C ASN A 116 12.23 -13.77 -3.32
N TYR A 117 12.47 -12.46 -3.33
CA TYR A 117 13.76 -11.89 -3.70
C TYR A 117 14.92 -12.44 -2.86
N MET A 118 14.75 -12.59 -1.54
CA MET A 118 15.78 -13.16 -0.68
C MET A 118 16.07 -14.62 -0.99
N ARG A 119 15.04 -15.41 -1.34
CA ARG A 119 15.21 -16.81 -1.76
C ARG A 119 15.99 -16.92 -3.07
N GLU A 120 15.61 -16.15 -4.08
CA GLU A 120 16.26 -16.21 -5.41
C GLU A 120 17.70 -15.66 -5.37
N SER A 121 17.96 -14.62 -4.55
CA SER A 121 19.30 -14.05 -4.40
C SER A 121 20.24 -14.89 -3.51
N GLY A 122 19.77 -15.99 -2.92
CA GLY A 122 20.54 -16.82 -1.98
C GLY A 122 20.90 -16.11 -0.67
N ARG A 123 20.31 -14.94 -0.40
CA ARG A 123 20.55 -14.18 0.82
C ARG A 123 19.73 -14.75 1.97
N ARG A 124 20.31 -14.80 3.16
CA ARG A 124 19.59 -15.29 4.34
C ARG A 124 18.58 -14.27 4.84
N ARG A 125 17.37 -14.74 5.19
CA ARG A 125 16.25 -13.90 5.65
C ARG A 125 16.57 -13.05 6.89
N ASP A 126 17.43 -13.54 7.77
CA ASP A 126 17.89 -12.87 9.00
C ASP A 126 18.66 -11.57 8.73
N THR A 127 19.20 -11.39 7.53
CA THR A 127 19.90 -10.16 7.12
C THR A 127 18.96 -9.00 6.81
N MET A 128 17.66 -9.26 6.63
CA MET A 128 16.68 -8.23 6.28
C MET A 128 16.03 -7.66 7.54
N GLN A 129 16.05 -6.34 7.66
CA GLN A 129 15.44 -5.65 8.79
C GLN A 129 13.92 -5.87 8.80
N SER A 130 13.36 -6.11 9.99
CA SER A 130 11.92 -6.14 10.22
C SER A 130 11.51 -4.93 11.05
N ILE A 131 10.47 -4.22 10.60
CA ILE A 131 9.97 -3.01 11.25
C ILE A 131 8.50 -3.13 11.63
N LYS A 132 8.08 -2.41 12.67
CA LYS A 132 6.67 -2.32 13.03
C LYS A 132 5.92 -1.43 12.03
N PRO A 133 4.64 -1.72 11.71
CA PRO A 133 3.84 -0.90 10.80
C PRO A 133 3.84 0.60 11.11
N MET A 134 3.78 0.97 12.39
CA MET A 134 3.77 2.39 12.81
C MET A 134 5.08 3.13 12.50
N ALA A 135 6.18 2.41 12.39
CA ALA A 135 7.50 2.94 12.05
C ALA A 135 7.78 2.95 10.54
N VAL A 136 6.84 2.46 9.72
CA VAL A 136 6.97 2.44 8.26
C VAL A 136 7.06 3.87 7.74
N THR A 137 8.03 4.06 6.84
CA THR A 137 8.27 5.29 6.07
C THR A 137 8.44 4.89 4.60
N SER A 138 8.45 5.87 3.69
CA SER A 138 8.66 5.58 2.25
C SER A 138 9.96 4.83 1.97
N ALA A 139 11.03 5.09 2.74
CA ALA A 139 12.31 4.40 2.58
C ALA A 139 12.22 2.88 2.78
N HIS A 140 11.27 2.42 3.61
CA HIS A 140 11.07 1.01 3.89
C HIS A 140 10.17 0.30 2.87
N LEU A 141 9.42 1.06 2.06
CA LEU A 141 8.42 0.53 1.13
C LEU A 141 8.97 0.40 -0.29
N ILE A 142 8.57 -0.63 -1.00
CA ILE A 142 8.85 -0.72 -2.44
C ILE A 142 7.96 0.30 -3.14
N SER A 143 8.58 1.34 -3.71
CA SER A 143 7.89 2.39 -4.46
C SER A 143 8.71 2.77 -5.67
N TYR A 144 8.05 2.90 -6.81
CA TYR A 144 8.65 3.36 -8.05
C TYR A 144 7.59 4.10 -8.87
N ASP A 145 8.04 4.98 -9.74
CA ASP A 145 7.26 5.63 -10.77
C ASP A 145 7.53 4.96 -12.13
N HIS A 146 6.46 4.64 -12.86
CA HIS A 146 6.58 3.95 -14.14
C HIS A 146 7.39 4.76 -15.15
N GLU A 147 7.09 6.06 -15.29
CA GLU A 147 7.68 6.91 -16.33
C GLU A 147 9.07 7.42 -15.94
N ASN A 148 9.29 7.70 -14.65
CA ASN A 148 10.51 8.33 -14.18
C ASN A 148 11.56 7.32 -13.68
N ASP A 149 11.15 6.14 -13.22
CA ASP A 149 12.07 5.12 -12.70
C ASP A 149 12.20 3.92 -13.64
N LEU A 150 11.07 3.30 -14.04
CA LEU A 150 11.10 2.07 -14.82
C LEU A 150 11.44 2.30 -16.29
N MET A 151 10.77 3.25 -16.95
CA MET A 151 10.99 3.51 -18.38
C MET A 151 12.44 3.86 -18.71
N PRO A 152 13.14 4.76 -17.97
CA PRO A 152 14.54 5.04 -18.25
C PRO A 152 15.45 3.83 -18.01
N LEU A 153 15.14 2.98 -17.02
CA LEU A 153 15.89 1.74 -16.77
C LEU A 153 15.73 0.74 -17.92
N ILE A 154 14.51 0.56 -18.43
CA ILE A 154 14.24 -0.34 -19.56
C ILE A 154 14.97 0.14 -20.81
N LEU A 155 14.88 1.44 -21.12
CA LEU A 155 15.54 2.03 -22.29
C LEU A 155 17.07 1.95 -22.20
N ALA A 156 17.64 2.12 -21.01
CA ALA A 156 19.09 2.03 -20.81
C ALA A 156 19.66 0.62 -21.00
N ASN A 157 18.83 -0.43 -20.90
CA ASN A 157 19.23 -1.82 -21.10
C ASN A 157 18.68 -2.39 -22.43
N CYS A 158 18.23 -1.51 -23.33
CA CYS A 158 17.74 -1.85 -24.65
C CYS A 158 18.83 -1.58 -25.69
N HIS A 159 19.34 -2.64 -26.33
CA HIS A 159 20.36 -2.58 -27.36
C HIS A 159 19.72 -2.63 -28.75
N TYR A 160 19.99 -1.60 -29.54
CA TYR A 160 19.55 -1.51 -30.93
C TYR A 160 20.73 -1.86 -31.84
N SER A 161 20.55 -2.86 -32.68
CA SER A 161 21.49 -3.19 -33.75
C SER A 161 20.76 -3.20 -35.10
N PHE A 162 21.50 -2.88 -36.16
CA PHE A 162 20.97 -2.91 -37.52
C PHE A 162 21.72 -3.96 -38.33
N GLU A 163 20.96 -4.89 -38.90
CA GLU A 163 21.48 -5.92 -39.78
C GLU A 163 20.95 -5.69 -41.20
N MET A 164 21.86 -5.47 -42.15
CA MET A 164 21.49 -5.25 -43.56
C MET A 164 20.71 -6.46 -44.10
N GLY A 165 19.50 -6.21 -44.62
CA GLY A 165 18.60 -7.25 -45.14
C GLY A 165 17.63 -7.85 -44.11
N VAL A 166 17.83 -7.60 -42.82
CA VAL A 166 16.95 -8.07 -41.72
C VAL A 166 16.24 -6.89 -41.05
N GLY A 167 16.88 -5.72 -40.97
CA GLY A 167 16.34 -4.50 -40.38
C GLY A 167 16.86 -4.25 -38.97
N THR A 168 16.09 -3.51 -38.17
CA THR A 168 16.44 -3.17 -36.78
C THR A 168 16.11 -4.34 -35.85
N LYS A 169 17.11 -4.81 -35.11
CA LYS A 169 16.97 -5.80 -34.05
C LYS A 169 17.04 -5.10 -32.69
N ILE A 170 16.16 -5.55 -31.78
CA ILE A 170 16.08 -5.04 -30.41
C ILE A 170 16.41 -6.19 -29.46
N GLU A 171 17.42 -6.00 -28.62
CA GLU A 171 17.85 -6.97 -27.61
C GLU A 171 17.84 -6.32 -26.24
N TYR A 172 17.43 -7.06 -25.22
CA TYR A 172 17.35 -6.57 -23.84
C TYR A 172 18.38 -7.26 -22.96
N ASP A 173 19.17 -6.48 -22.22
CA ASP A 173 20.03 -7.00 -21.15
C ASP A 173 19.22 -7.22 -19.87
N PHE A 174 18.55 -8.39 -19.79
CA PHE A 174 17.75 -8.75 -18.63
C PHE A 174 18.58 -8.86 -17.34
N ILE A 175 19.85 -9.26 -17.42
CA ILE A 175 20.74 -9.39 -16.26
C ILE A 175 21.09 -8.00 -15.74
N GLY A 176 21.44 -7.08 -16.63
CA GLY A 176 21.65 -5.66 -16.31
C GLY A 176 20.42 -5.00 -15.71
N MET A 177 19.23 -5.24 -16.30
CA MET A 177 17.96 -4.71 -15.78
C MET A 177 17.66 -5.21 -14.38
N GLU A 178 17.73 -6.54 -14.15
CA GLU A 178 17.46 -7.14 -12.85
C GLU A 178 18.38 -6.55 -11.77
N ARG A 179 19.69 -6.48 -12.06
CA ARG A 179 20.66 -5.88 -11.12
C ARG A 179 20.32 -4.43 -10.79
N GLN A 180 19.99 -3.60 -11.78
CA GLN A 180 19.63 -2.20 -11.55
C GLN A 180 18.32 -2.05 -10.76
N LEU A 181 17.32 -2.91 -11.03
CA LEU A 181 16.06 -2.93 -10.27
C LEU A 181 16.31 -3.29 -8.82
N ILE A 182 17.13 -4.31 -8.56
CA ILE A 182 17.50 -4.72 -7.20
C ILE A 182 18.21 -3.57 -6.47
N ASP A 183 19.25 -3.00 -7.08
CA ASP A 183 20.08 -1.97 -6.45
C ASP A 183 19.28 -0.69 -6.15
N ARG A 184 18.36 -0.29 -7.03
CA ARG A 184 17.58 0.94 -6.86
C ARG A 184 16.32 0.76 -6.02
N LEU A 185 15.57 -0.32 -6.23
CA LEU A 185 14.23 -0.48 -5.66
C LEU A 185 14.22 -1.34 -4.40
N LEU A 186 15.11 -2.33 -4.29
CA LEU A 186 15.05 -3.34 -3.22
C LEU A 186 16.11 -3.12 -2.14
N TYR A 187 17.22 -2.46 -2.47
CA TYR A 187 18.22 -2.11 -1.47
C TYR A 187 17.59 -1.25 -0.37
N SER A 188 17.90 -1.58 0.90
CA SER A 188 17.37 -0.96 2.14
C SER A 188 15.88 -1.13 2.45
N LYS A 189 15.14 -1.96 1.71
CA LYS A 189 13.73 -2.24 2.04
C LYS A 189 13.61 -3.19 3.23
N SER A 190 12.56 -2.99 4.01
CA SER A 190 12.35 -3.72 5.27
C SER A 190 11.07 -4.53 5.22
N ARG A 191 11.12 -5.69 5.85
CA ARG A 191 9.94 -6.51 6.10
C ARG A 191 9.06 -5.82 7.13
N ILE A 192 7.75 -5.93 6.97
CA ILE A 192 6.78 -5.34 7.88
C ILE A 192 6.28 -6.41 8.84
N TYR A 193 6.36 -6.15 10.14
CA TYR A 193 5.91 -7.06 11.18
C TYR A 193 4.39 -6.94 11.40
N ILE A 194 3.63 -7.76 10.70
CA ILE A 194 2.15 -7.67 10.63
C ILE A 194 1.47 -8.11 11.94
N HIS A 195 2.11 -8.93 12.77
CA HIS A 195 1.48 -9.51 13.97
C HIS A 195 1.14 -8.48 15.07
N GLN A 196 1.88 -7.37 15.18
CA GLN A 196 1.61 -6.28 16.13
C GLN A 196 0.86 -5.09 15.53
N TYR A 197 0.31 -5.23 14.31
CA TYR A 197 -0.39 -4.12 13.65
C TYR A 197 -1.66 -3.67 14.41
N LEU A 198 -2.27 -4.58 15.15
CA LEU A 198 -3.65 -4.48 15.61
C LEU A 198 -3.82 -3.85 16.99
N GLU A 199 -2.93 -4.09 17.95
CA GLU A 199 -3.12 -3.63 19.34
C GLU A 199 -3.23 -2.09 19.46
N VAL A 200 -2.59 -1.34 18.56
CA VAL A 200 -2.47 0.13 18.67
C VAL A 200 -3.49 0.89 17.83
N LEU A 201 -4.13 0.24 16.85
CA LEU A 201 -5.20 0.84 16.03
C LEU A 201 -6.59 0.30 16.41
N GLN A 202 -6.65 -0.76 17.22
CA GLN A 202 -7.86 -1.22 17.94
C GLN A 202 -8.29 -0.27 19.06
N THR A 203 -7.53 0.79 19.36
CA THR A 203 -7.97 1.84 20.31
C THR A 203 -8.95 2.84 19.65
N PHE A 204 -9.60 2.38 18.58
CA PHE A 204 -10.88 2.83 18.05
C PHE A 204 -11.97 1.80 18.27
#